data_AF-A0A7K9SB11-F1
#
_entry.id   AF-A0A7K9SB11-F1
#
_cell.length_a   1.000
_cell.length_b   1.000
_cell.length_c   1.000
_cell.angle_alpha   90.00
_cell.angle_beta   90.00
_cell.angle_gamma   90.00
#
_symmetry.space_group_name_H-M   'P 1'
#
loop_
_entity.id
_entity.type
_entity.pdbx_description
1 polymer ?
#
loop_
_entity_poly.entity_id
_entity_poly.type
_entity_poly.pdbx_seq_one_letter_code
_entity_poly.pdbx_strand_id
1 'polypeptide(L)'
;AQPREQPLLEPVLPAPAEEHNGTDGAKAPKVSCEERNTTGIDRFTLQILNVSQDLMEFLNPNSSDCTLVLFYTPWCRFSASLAPHFNSLPRAFPTLRFLALDASQHSSLSTRFGTVAVPNILLFQGAKPMARFNHTDRTLETLKDFIFNQTGIEAQGDVAVTEEDWEGPLPSVLTKGIDWLLLFSVLFLAGFVMYATVRTESIRWLIPGQEHEHQE
;
A
#
# COMPACT_ATOMS: atom_id res chain seq x y z
N ALA A 1 60.19 29.24 -15.57
CA ALA A 1 60.90 28.16 -16.27
C ALA A 1 61.00 26.96 -15.33
N GLN A 2 60.16 25.95 -15.52
CA GLN A 2 60.52 24.53 -15.39
C GLN A 2 59.42 23.66 -16.06
N PRO A 3 59.77 22.53 -16.69
CA PRO A 3 59.00 21.91 -17.77
C PRO A 3 58.28 20.58 -17.40
N ARG A 4 57.48 20.10 -18.38
CA ARG A 4 57.04 18.72 -18.80
C ARG A 4 57.36 17.53 -17.86
N GLU A 5 56.47 16.54 -17.69
CA GLU A 5 56.03 15.55 -18.70
C GLU A 5 54.60 14.98 -18.48
N GLN A 6 53.95 14.52 -19.57
CA GLN A 6 52.66 13.78 -19.62
C GLN A 6 52.94 12.27 -19.84
N PRO A 7 52.01 11.33 -19.52
CA PRO A 7 50.97 10.84 -20.47
C PRO A 7 49.65 10.46 -19.74
N LEU A 8 48.48 10.07 -20.28
CA LEU A 8 47.78 10.02 -21.57
C LEU A 8 46.38 9.42 -21.23
N LEU A 9 45.29 10.03 -21.74
CA LEU A 9 43.87 9.61 -21.95
C LEU A 9 43.19 8.54 -21.04
N GLU A 10 41.94 8.71 -20.58
CA GLU A 10 40.72 8.67 -21.42
C GLU A 10 39.47 9.22 -20.68
N PRO A 11 38.61 10.07 -21.28
CA PRO A 11 37.25 10.31 -20.79
C PRO A 11 36.23 9.45 -21.56
N VAL A 12 35.39 8.78 -20.78
CA VAL A 12 34.23 7.96 -21.15
C VAL A 12 33.33 8.64 -22.19
N LEU A 13 32.94 7.87 -23.21
CA LEU A 13 32.02 8.27 -24.28
C LEU A 13 30.71 8.91 -23.75
N PRO A 14 30.16 9.93 -24.43
CA PRO A 14 28.82 10.43 -24.15
C PRO A 14 27.75 9.44 -24.65
N ALA A 15 26.69 9.28 -23.83
CA ALA A 15 25.48 8.54 -24.17
C ALA A 15 24.85 9.06 -25.48
N PRO A 16 24.28 8.20 -26.33
CA PRO A 16 23.63 8.65 -27.55
C PRO A 16 22.34 9.41 -27.21
N ALA A 17 22.17 10.52 -27.92
CA ALA A 17 21.05 11.46 -27.84
C ALA A 17 19.70 10.75 -28.07
N GLU A 18 18.71 11.14 -27.28
CA GLU A 18 17.30 10.88 -27.60
C GLU A 18 16.93 11.72 -28.82
N GLU A 19 16.76 11.07 -29.97
CA GLU A 19 16.05 11.64 -31.11
C GLU A 19 14.57 11.74 -30.77
N HIS A 20 14.11 12.97 -30.68
CA HIS A 20 12.71 13.33 -30.70
C HIS A 20 12.22 13.21 -32.14
N ASN A 21 11.57 12.10 -32.49
CA ASN A 21 10.85 11.99 -33.75
C ASN A 21 9.38 11.70 -33.48
N GLY A 22 8.57 12.72 -33.73
CA GLY A 22 7.11 12.64 -33.69
C GLY A 22 6.61 11.66 -34.74
N THR A 23 5.82 10.70 -34.28
CA THR A 23 4.91 9.93 -35.12
C THR A 23 3.74 9.58 -34.23
N ASP A 24 2.54 10.03 -34.61
CA ASP A 24 1.26 9.56 -34.06
C ASP A 24 1.21 8.04 -34.24
N GLY A 25 1.66 7.32 -33.22
CA GLY A 25 1.68 5.87 -33.16
C GLY A 25 0.94 5.47 -31.91
N ALA A 26 -0.26 4.93 -32.07
CA ALA A 26 -0.95 4.23 -31.00
C ALA A 26 0.02 3.16 -30.46
N LYS A 27 0.56 3.42 -29.26
CA LYS A 27 1.58 2.59 -28.63
C LYS A 27 0.95 1.24 -28.36
N ALA A 28 1.50 0.18 -28.95
CA ALA A 28 1.00 -1.18 -28.73
C ALA A 28 0.95 -1.48 -27.22
N PRO A 29 -0.10 -2.16 -26.73
CA PRO A 29 -0.26 -2.44 -25.31
C PRO A 29 0.96 -3.19 -24.79
N LYS A 30 1.46 -2.76 -23.64
CA LYS A 30 2.73 -3.24 -23.09
C LYS A 30 2.63 -4.67 -22.55
N VAL A 31 1.41 -5.17 -22.34
CA VAL A 31 1.10 -6.48 -21.76
C VAL A 31 -0.06 -7.12 -22.54
N SER A 32 0.10 -8.38 -22.95
CA SER A 32 -0.94 -9.16 -23.64
C SER A 32 -1.81 -9.91 -22.62
N CYS A 33 -2.92 -9.33 -22.20
CA CYS A 33 -3.84 -9.96 -21.25
C CYS A 33 -4.80 -10.90 -21.98
N GLU A 34 -4.97 -12.11 -21.48
CA GLU A 34 -6.04 -12.99 -21.94
C GLU A 34 -7.33 -12.63 -21.20
N GLU A 35 -8.43 -12.50 -21.95
CA GLU A 35 -9.72 -12.15 -21.36
C GLU A 35 -10.21 -13.30 -20.48
N ARG A 36 -10.57 -12.98 -19.24
CA ARG A 36 -11.20 -13.95 -18.37
C ARG A 36 -12.62 -14.24 -18.86
N ASN A 37 -12.98 -15.52 -18.93
CA ASN A 37 -14.34 -15.92 -19.21
C ASN A 37 -15.28 -15.44 -18.10
N THR A 38 -16.13 -14.45 -18.40
CA THR A 38 -17.06 -13.80 -17.46
C THR A 38 -18.38 -14.57 -17.31
N THR A 39 -18.57 -15.69 -18.01
CA THR A 39 -19.82 -16.47 -17.98
C THR A 39 -20.07 -17.05 -16.59
N GLY A 40 -21.00 -16.45 -15.85
CA GLY A 40 -21.45 -16.90 -14.53
C GLY A 40 -20.96 -16.08 -13.32
N ILE A 41 -20.29 -14.95 -13.53
CA ILE A 41 -19.94 -14.01 -12.44
C ILE A 41 -20.99 -12.90 -12.39
N ASP A 42 -21.97 -13.02 -11.49
CA ASP A 42 -23.07 -12.04 -11.36
C ASP A 42 -22.66 -10.76 -10.62
N ARG A 43 -21.49 -10.75 -9.97
CA ARG A 43 -20.94 -9.60 -9.25
C ARG A 43 -19.43 -9.50 -9.45
N PHE A 44 -19.01 -8.54 -10.27
CA PHE A 44 -17.61 -8.14 -10.38
C PHE A 44 -17.27 -7.33 -9.13
N THR A 45 -16.69 -7.98 -8.13
CA THR A 45 -16.30 -7.35 -6.88
C THR A 45 -14.81 -7.53 -6.64
N LEU A 46 -14.23 -6.54 -5.97
CA LEU A 46 -12.88 -6.60 -5.44
C LEU A 46 -12.77 -7.69 -4.37
N GLN A 47 -11.71 -8.50 -4.44
CA GLN A 47 -11.42 -9.52 -3.44
C GLN A 47 -10.28 -9.06 -2.52
N ILE A 48 -10.52 -9.08 -1.21
CA ILE A 48 -9.51 -8.81 -0.19
C ILE A 48 -8.86 -10.12 0.22
N LEU A 49 -7.53 -10.16 0.19
CA LEU A 49 -6.78 -11.30 0.69
C LEU A 49 -6.66 -11.26 2.21
N ASN A 50 -6.99 -12.39 2.83
CA ASN A 50 -6.80 -12.61 4.26
C ASN A 50 -5.32 -12.89 4.59
N VAL A 51 -4.96 -12.77 5.87
CA VAL A 51 -3.58 -13.03 6.37
C VAL A 51 -3.09 -14.43 6.05
N SER A 52 -3.99 -15.41 6.08
CA SER A 52 -3.67 -16.81 5.81
C SER A 52 -3.50 -17.14 4.33
N GLN A 53 -3.81 -16.21 3.44
CA GLN A 53 -3.81 -16.42 2.00
C GLN A 53 -2.52 -15.88 1.37
N ASP A 54 -1.90 -16.69 0.50
CA ASP A 54 -0.77 -16.25 -0.31
C ASP A 54 -1.26 -15.68 -1.64
N LEU A 55 -0.84 -14.45 -1.97
CA LEU A 55 -1.12 -13.83 -3.27
C LEU A 55 -0.70 -14.74 -4.44
N MET A 56 0.40 -15.47 -4.28
CA MET A 56 0.91 -16.35 -5.33
C MET A 56 -0.02 -17.52 -5.65
N GLU A 57 -0.89 -17.92 -4.71
CA GLU A 57 -1.89 -18.96 -4.96
C GLU A 57 -3.04 -18.45 -5.85
N PHE A 58 -3.38 -17.17 -5.73
CA PHE A 58 -4.37 -16.51 -6.58
C PHE A 58 -3.82 -16.15 -7.96
N LEU A 59 -2.52 -15.87 -8.05
CA LEU A 59 -1.82 -15.58 -9.30
C LEU A 59 -1.39 -16.89 -9.97
N ASN A 60 -2.15 -17.34 -10.97
CA ASN A 60 -1.79 -18.54 -11.72
C ASN A 60 -0.55 -18.27 -12.61
N PRO A 61 0.61 -18.91 -12.37
CA PRO A 61 1.82 -18.66 -13.15
C PRO A 61 1.73 -19.14 -14.59
N ASN A 62 0.81 -20.06 -14.89
CA ASN A 62 0.62 -20.64 -16.21
C ASN A 62 -0.45 -19.94 -17.04
N SER A 63 -1.16 -18.94 -16.47
CA SER A 63 -2.17 -18.15 -17.19
C SER A 63 -1.62 -16.81 -17.65
N SER A 64 -2.12 -16.34 -18.79
CA SER A 64 -1.93 -14.97 -19.30
C SER A 64 -2.88 -13.94 -18.68
N ASP A 65 -3.68 -14.34 -17.70
CA ASP A 65 -4.65 -13.47 -17.02
C ASP A 65 -3.98 -12.25 -16.40
N CYS A 66 -4.59 -11.09 -16.61
CA CYS A 66 -4.16 -9.88 -15.95
C CYS A 66 -4.91 -9.65 -14.64
N THR A 67 -4.16 -9.35 -13.59
CA THR A 67 -4.66 -9.10 -12.25
C THR A 67 -4.09 -7.80 -11.72
N LEU A 68 -4.95 -6.88 -11.32
CA LEU A 68 -4.56 -5.65 -10.65
C LEU A 68 -4.58 -5.87 -9.14
N VAL A 69 -3.44 -5.65 -8.49
CA VAL A 69 -3.26 -5.88 -7.06
C VAL A 69 -2.96 -4.55 -6.36
N LEU A 70 -3.78 -4.20 -5.38
CA LEU A 70 -3.59 -3.07 -4.50
C LEU A 70 -2.97 -3.51 -3.16
N PHE A 71 -1.82 -2.96 -2.84
CA PHE A 71 -1.21 -3.01 -1.52
C PHE A 71 -1.67 -1.78 -0.74
N TYR A 72 -2.48 -2.01 0.29
CA TYR A 72 -3.04 -0.96 1.13
C TYR A 72 -2.73 -1.20 2.60
N THR A 73 -3.03 -0.23 3.46
CA THR A 73 -3.17 -0.48 4.90
C THR A 73 -4.43 0.20 5.42
N PRO A 74 -5.16 -0.41 6.36
CA PRO A 74 -6.48 0.07 6.75
C PRO A 74 -6.45 1.30 7.68
N TRP A 75 -5.26 1.73 8.14
CA TRP A 75 -5.04 2.96 8.92
C TRP A 75 -4.40 4.09 8.11
N CYS A 76 -4.09 3.88 6.83
CA CYS A 76 -3.51 4.92 5.98
C CYS A 76 -4.61 5.76 5.32
N ARG A 77 -4.58 7.08 5.55
CA ARG A 77 -5.52 8.03 4.95
C ARG A 77 -5.51 8.02 3.43
N PHE A 78 -4.34 7.88 2.81
CA PHE A 78 -4.23 7.83 1.34
C PHE A 78 -4.83 6.55 0.76
N SER A 79 -4.73 5.43 1.48
CA SER A 79 -5.36 4.17 1.08
C SER A 79 -6.88 4.26 1.18
N ALA A 80 -7.38 4.82 2.29
CA ALA A 80 -8.80 5.04 2.53
C ALA A 80 -9.43 5.95 1.45
N SER A 81 -8.74 7.02 1.05
CA SER A 81 -9.20 7.91 -0.03
C SER A 81 -9.24 7.27 -1.42
N LEU A 82 -8.38 6.27 -1.68
CA LEU A 82 -8.35 5.53 -2.94
C LEU A 82 -9.41 4.43 -2.99
N ALA A 83 -9.83 3.92 -1.83
CA ALA A 83 -10.71 2.77 -1.72
C ALA A 83 -11.97 2.81 -2.60
N PRO A 84 -12.78 3.89 -2.61
CA PRO A 84 -13.99 3.94 -3.44
C PRO A 84 -13.69 3.90 -4.94
N HIS A 85 -12.61 4.53 -5.39
CA HIS A 85 -12.20 4.45 -6.79
C HIS A 85 -11.80 3.02 -7.16
N PHE A 86 -11.04 2.35 -6.30
CA PHE A 86 -10.57 1.00 -6.56
C PHE A 86 -11.70 -0.05 -6.48
N ASN A 87 -12.67 0.15 -5.58
CA ASN A 87 -13.89 -0.69 -5.47
C ASN A 87 -14.75 -0.66 -6.74
N SER A 88 -14.76 0.46 -7.47
CA SER A 88 -15.55 0.62 -8.69
C SER A 88 -14.92 -0.01 -9.95
N LEU A 89 -13.60 -0.24 -9.96
CA LEU A 89 -12.86 -0.76 -11.11
C LEU A 89 -13.32 -2.14 -11.63
N PRO A 90 -13.66 -3.12 -10.78
CA PRO A 90 -14.22 -4.39 -11.23
C PRO A 90 -15.44 -4.25 -12.14
N ARG A 91 -16.28 -3.22 -11.93
CA ARG A 91 -17.42 -2.94 -12.81
C ARG A 91 -16.99 -2.39 -14.16
N ALA A 92 -15.91 -1.60 -14.19
CA ALA A 92 -15.35 -1.04 -15.42
C ALA A 92 -14.57 -2.07 -16.24
N PHE A 93 -13.94 -3.05 -15.59
CA PHE A 93 -13.11 -4.07 -16.27
C PHE A 93 -13.45 -5.49 -15.79
N PRO A 94 -14.61 -6.04 -16.19
CA PRO A 94 -15.07 -7.36 -15.73
C PRO A 94 -14.15 -8.51 -16.17
N THR A 95 -13.35 -8.31 -17.22
CA THR A 95 -12.38 -9.28 -17.73
C THR A 95 -11.10 -9.36 -16.88
N LEU A 96 -10.85 -8.37 -16.03
CA LEU A 96 -9.68 -8.30 -15.15
C LEU A 96 -10.00 -8.75 -13.73
N ARG A 97 -9.00 -9.30 -13.04
CA ARG A 97 -9.09 -9.59 -11.61
C ARG A 97 -8.59 -8.42 -10.78
N PHE A 98 -9.30 -8.10 -9.70
CA PHE A 98 -8.93 -7.05 -8.75
C PHE A 98 -8.75 -7.65 -7.37
N LEU A 99 -7.53 -7.53 -6.84
CA LEU A 99 -7.16 -8.00 -5.52
C LEU A 99 -6.69 -6.82 -4.67
N ALA A 100 -7.03 -6.83 -3.38
CA ALA A 100 -6.42 -5.93 -2.41
C ALA A 100 -5.84 -6.74 -1.26
N LEU A 101 -4.67 -6.35 -0.77
CA LEU A 101 -4.01 -7.01 0.36
C LEU A 101 -3.41 -5.98 1.31
N ASP A 102 -3.44 -6.33 2.60
CA ASP A 102 -2.89 -5.48 3.66
C ASP A 102 -1.38 -5.63 3.74
N ALA A 103 -0.66 -4.61 3.29
CA ALA A 103 0.79 -4.58 3.27
C ALA A 103 1.44 -4.69 4.66
N SER A 104 0.69 -4.37 5.73
CA SER A 104 1.17 -4.47 7.11
C SER A 104 1.17 -5.90 7.63
N GLN A 105 0.25 -6.74 7.14
CA GLN A 105 0.12 -8.14 7.53
C GLN A 105 0.94 -9.05 6.62
N HIS A 106 1.22 -8.60 5.39
CA HIS A 106 1.98 -9.34 4.38
C HIS A 106 3.34 -8.69 4.07
N SER A 107 4.17 -8.53 5.10
CA SER A 107 5.48 -7.87 4.98
C SER A 107 6.42 -8.56 3.96
N SER A 108 6.41 -9.89 3.90
CA SER A 108 7.20 -10.68 2.95
C SER A 108 6.86 -10.37 1.48
N LEU A 109 5.57 -10.23 1.16
CA LEU A 109 5.12 -9.87 -0.19
C LEU A 109 5.46 -8.42 -0.51
N SER A 110 5.27 -7.50 0.44
CA SER A 110 5.68 -6.11 0.30
C SER A 110 7.17 -5.98 -0.02
N THR A 111 8.03 -6.73 0.68
CA THR A 111 9.47 -6.75 0.37
C THR A 111 9.74 -7.39 -1.00
N ARG A 112 9.13 -8.53 -1.30
CA ARG A 112 9.34 -9.26 -2.57
C ARG A 112 9.01 -8.40 -3.80
N PHE A 113 7.95 -7.61 -3.73
CA PHE A 113 7.51 -6.75 -4.83
C PHE A 113 7.98 -5.30 -4.68
N GLY A 114 8.86 -5.00 -3.72
CA GLY A 114 9.43 -3.67 -3.51
C GLY A 114 8.39 -2.59 -3.24
N THR A 115 7.35 -2.94 -2.46
CA THR A 115 6.33 -2.01 -1.97
C THR A 115 6.86 -1.27 -0.75
N VAL A 116 7.40 -0.08 -0.98
CA VAL A 116 8.00 0.77 0.07
C VAL A 116 6.95 1.64 0.76
N ALA A 117 5.90 2.03 0.06
CA ALA A 117 4.85 2.91 0.55
C ALA A 117 3.48 2.48 0.01
N VAL A 118 2.42 2.80 0.76
CA VAL A 118 1.03 2.51 0.41
C VAL A 118 0.22 3.81 0.22
N PRO A 119 -0.79 3.82 -0.67
CA PRO A 119 -1.23 2.71 -1.53
C PRO A 119 -0.30 2.50 -2.75
N ASN A 120 0.00 1.22 -3.04
CA ASN A 120 0.77 0.80 -4.22
C ASN A 120 -0.08 -0.13 -5.08
N ILE A 121 -0.18 0.16 -6.38
CA ILE A 121 -0.96 -0.66 -7.32
C ILE A 121 0.01 -1.28 -8.33
N LEU A 122 -0.09 -2.60 -8.46
CA LEU A 122 0.72 -3.39 -9.37
C LEU A 122 -0.18 -4.17 -10.33
N LEU A 123 0.14 -4.13 -11.61
CA LEU A 123 -0.47 -4.99 -12.62
C LEU A 123 0.39 -6.25 -12.77
N PHE A 124 -0.24 -7.40 -12.61
CA PHE A 124 0.34 -8.72 -12.81
C PHE A 124 -0.22 -9.34 -14.08
N GLN A 125 0.63 -10.09 -14.78
CA GLN A 125 0.23 -11.02 -15.83
C GLN A 125 0.65 -12.42 -15.36
N GLY A 126 -0.33 -13.28 -15.10
CA GLY A 126 -0.12 -14.51 -14.34
C GLY A 126 0.54 -14.21 -12.99
N ALA A 127 1.74 -14.76 -12.75
CA ALA A 127 2.52 -14.55 -11.52
C ALA A 127 3.62 -13.48 -11.62
N LYS A 128 3.72 -12.77 -12.75
CA LYS A 128 4.81 -11.79 -13.00
C LYS A 128 4.29 -10.35 -12.87
N PRO A 129 4.94 -9.48 -12.08
CA PRO A 129 4.60 -8.06 -12.02
C PRO A 129 5.07 -7.35 -13.30
N MET A 130 4.15 -6.73 -14.03
CA MET A 130 4.41 -6.11 -15.34
C MET A 130 4.51 -4.58 -15.28
N ALA A 131 3.65 -3.94 -14.49
CA ALA A 131 3.62 -2.49 -14.39
C ALA A 131 3.24 -2.03 -12.98
N ARG A 132 3.75 -0.86 -12.60
CA ARG A 132 3.41 -0.17 -11.35
C ARG A 132 2.71 1.15 -11.66
N PHE A 133 1.64 1.43 -10.94
CA PHE A 133 0.99 2.74 -11.01
C PHE A 133 1.87 3.80 -10.34
N ASN A 134 2.19 4.87 -11.07
CA ASN A 134 3.11 5.91 -10.60
C ASN A 134 2.54 7.35 -10.72
N HIS A 135 1.23 7.50 -10.95
CA HIS A 135 0.62 8.83 -10.99
C HIS A 135 0.37 9.38 -9.58
N THR A 136 0.44 10.71 -9.48
CA THR A 136 0.15 11.45 -8.25
C THR A 136 -1.33 11.32 -7.88
N ASP A 137 -2.19 11.59 -8.87
CA ASP A 137 -3.64 11.51 -8.73
C ASP A 137 -4.10 10.06 -8.85
N ARG A 138 -4.95 9.64 -7.91
CA ARG A 138 -5.44 8.27 -7.77
C ARG A 138 -6.96 8.23 -7.91
N THR A 139 -7.44 8.79 -9.02
CA THR A 139 -8.87 8.85 -9.35
C THR A 139 -9.25 7.68 -10.25
N LEU A 140 -10.55 7.39 -10.35
CA LEU A 140 -11.07 6.33 -11.23
C LEU A 140 -10.57 6.47 -12.67
N GLU A 141 -10.59 7.69 -13.23
CA GLU A 141 -10.16 7.95 -14.60
C GLU A 141 -8.67 7.64 -14.80
N THR A 142 -7.79 8.11 -13.90
CA THR A 142 -6.35 7.79 -13.99
C THR A 142 -6.06 6.29 -13.90
N LEU A 143 -6.90 5.54 -13.18
CA LEU A 143 -6.78 4.09 -13.05
C LEU A 143 -7.26 3.39 -14.32
N LYS A 144 -8.36 3.84 -14.94
CA LYS A 144 -8.82 3.38 -16.25
C LYS A 144 -7.75 3.61 -17.32
N ASP A 145 -7.18 4.82 -17.37
CA ASP A 145 -6.12 5.18 -18.31
C ASP A 145 -4.87 4.30 -18.13
N PHE A 146 -4.49 4.03 -16.87
CA PHE A 146 -3.38 3.13 -16.58
C PHE A 146 -3.64 1.71 -17.10
N ILE A 147 -4.83 1.15 -16.84
CA ILE A 147 -5.19 -0.18 -17.32
C ILE A 147 -5.18 -0.22 -18.84
N PHE A 148 -5.80 0.76 -19.50
CA PHE A 148 -5.86 0.85 -20.96
C PHE A 148 -4.46 0.96 -21.58
N ASN A 149 -3.59 1.83 -21.05
CA ASN A 149 -2.24 2.02 -21.58
C ASN A 149 -1.35 0.77 -21.41
N GLN A 150 -1.56 -0.02 -20.34
CA GLN A 150 -0.77 -1.24 -20.13
C GLN A 150 -1.33 -2.45 -20.88
N THR A 151 -2.66 -2.59 -20.95
CA THR A 151 -3.33 -3.83 -21.42
C THR A 151 -4.03 -3.68 -22.76
N GLY A 152 -4.36 -2.46 -23.18
CA GLY A 152 -5.19 -2.18 -24.36
C GLY A 152 -6.68 -2.45 -24.17
N ILE A 153 -7.11 -2.86 -22.97
CA ILE A 153 -8.51 -3.17 -22.67
C ILE A 153 -9.27 -1.87 -22.40
N GLU A 154 -10.37 -1.66 -23.10
CA GLU A 154 -11.27 -0.53 -22.90
C GLU A 154 -12.21 -0.76 -21.71
N ALA A 155 -12.52 0.32 -20.97
CA ALA A 155 -13.47 0.26 -19.86
C ALA A 155 -14.91 0.07 -20.37
N GLN A 156 -15.67 -0.80 -19.71
CA GLN A 156 -17.06 -1.06 -20.05
C GLN A 156 -17.96 0.07 -19.49
N GLY A 157 -18.47 0.92 -20.37
CA GLY A 157 -19.44 1.98 -20.05
C GLY A 157 -18.89 3.15 -19.23
N ASP A 158 -19.73 4.17 -19.00
CA ASP A 158 -19.40 5.31 -18.14
C ASP A 158 -19.59 4.95 -16.66
N VAL A 159 -18.70 4.09 -16.14
CA VAL A 159 -18.70 3.72 -14.73
C VAL A 159 -18.20 4.91 -13.91
N ALA A 160 -19.06 5.43 -13.05
CA ALA A 160 -18.72 6.42 -12.04
C ALA A 160 -18.60 5.77 -10.65
N VAL A 161 -18.03 6.50 -9.69
CA VAL A 161 -18.03 6.12 -8.28
C VAL A 161 -19.42 6.35 -7.70
N THR A 162 -19.96 5.33 -7.04
CA THR A 162 -21.30 5.30 -6.43
C THR A 162 -21.20 5.19 -4.91
N GLU A 163 -22.29 5.47 -4.19
CA GLU A 163 -22.37 5.33 -2.72
C GLU A 163 -21.98 3.92 -2.24
N GLU A 164 -22.35 2.87 -2.99
CA GLU A 164 -21.98 1.48 -2.70
C GLU A 164 -20.46 1.26 -2.68
N ASP A 165 -19.70 2.01 -3.49
CA ASP A 165 -18.24 1.89 -3.54
C ASP A 165 -17.57 2.48 -2.29
N TRP A 166 -18.22 3.41 -1.60
CA TRP A 166 -17.75 3.98 -0.32
C TRP A 166 -17.95 3.02 0.84
N GLU A 167 -19.02 2.22 0.80
CA GLU A 167 -19.27 1.13 1.76
C GLU A 167 -18.54 -0.16 1.40
N GLY A 168 -18.06 -0.26 0.14
CA GLY A 168 -17.54 -1.46 -0.50
C GLY A 168 -16.48 -2.24 0.30
N PRO A 169 -16.05 -3.40 -0.21
CA PRO A 169 -15.24 -4.34 0.56
C PRO A 169 -13.97 -3.70 1.14
N LEU A 170 -13.35 -2.79 0.39
CA LEU A 170 -12.19 -2.02 0.85
C LEU A 170 -12.62 -0.81 1.70
N PRO A 171 -12.11 -0.67 2.94
CA PRO A 171 -12.56 0.38 3.85
C PRO A 171 -12.12 1.78 3.37
N SER A 172 -13.10 2.66 3.17
CA SER A 172 -12.89 4.07 2.84
C SER A 172 -12.63 4.97 4.07
N VAL A 173 -12.75 4.39 5.27
CA VAL A 173 -12.52 5.05 6.55
C VAL A 173 -11.31 4.45 7.25
N LEU A 174 -10.59 5.30 8.01
CA LEU A 174 -9.45 4.83 8.79
C LEU A 174 -9.93 3.90 9.90
N THR A 175 -9.46 2.67 9.87
CA THR A 175 -9.58 1.76 11.01
C THR A 175 -8.71 2.27 12.16
N LYS A 176 -9.32 2.38 13.35
CA LYS A 176 -8.59 2.75 14.57
C LYS A 176 -8.24 1.45 15.30
N GLY A 177 -6.98 1.04 15.25
CA GLY A 177 -6.44 -0.03 16.07
C GLY A 177 -6.13 0.48 17.48
N ILE A 178 -6.32 -0.37 18.48
CA ILE A 178 -5.86 -0.12 19.85
C ILE A 178 -4.41 -0.61 19.93
N ASP A 179 -3.49 0.28 20.31
CA ASP A 179 -2.12 -0.11 20.61
C ASP A 179 -2.07 -0.75 22.00
N TRP A 180 -2.13 -2.08 22.03
CA TRP A 180 -2.10 -2.85 23.27
C TRP A 180 -0.80 -2.66 24.04
N LEU A 181 0.34 -2.46 23.38
CA LEU A 181 1.61 -2.22 24.06
C LEU A 181 1.57 -0.89 24.81
N LEU A 182 1.00 0.15 24.19
CA LEU A 182 0.79 1.43 24.86
C LEU A 182 -0.14 1.27 26.06
N LEU A 183 -1.23 0.52 25.93
CA LEU A 183 -2.15 0.26 27.03
C LEU A 183 -1.47 -0.50 28.18
N PHE A 184 -0.72 -1.56 27.89
CA PHE A 184 0.04 -2.30 28.90
C PHE A 184 1.14 -1.44 29.54
N SER A 185 1.82 -0.59 28.77
CA SER A 185 2.81 0.36 29.27
C SER A 185 2.20 1.35 30.25
N VAL A 186 1.05 1.93 29.92
CA VAL A 186 0.32 2.87 30.80
C VAL A 186 -0.14 2.17 32.08
N LEU A 187 -0.68 0.94 31.98
CA LEU A 187 -1.07 0.16 33.16
C LEU A 187 0.13 -0.15 34.06
N PHE A 188 1.28 -0.49 33.47
CA PHE A 188 2.51 -0.75 34.22
C PHE A 188 2.99 0.50 34.97
N LEU A 189 3.03 1.66 34.31
CA LEU A 189 3.41 2.94 34.92
C LEU A 189 2.43 3.33 36.03
N ALA A 190 1.13 3.20 35.81
CA ALA A 190 0.11 3.46 36.82
C ALA A 190 0.26 2.53 38.03
N GLY A 191 0.56 1.25 37.79
CA GLY A 191 0.85 0.27 38.84
C GLY A 191 2.06 0.65 39.69
N PHE A 192 3.15 1.10 39.06
CA PHE A 192 4.35 1.54 39.76
C PHE A 192 4.10 2.82 40.58
N VAL A 193 3.39 3.80 40.03
CA VAL A 193 3.02 5.03 40.74
C VAL A 193 2.11 4.72 41.92
N MET A 194 1.12 3.85 41.74
CA MET A 194 0.26 3.39 42.83
C MET A 194 1.09 2.67 43.91
N TYR A 195 2.01 1.79 43.53
CA TYR A 195 2.88 1.11 44.49
C TYR A 195 3.77 2.10 45.26
N ALA A 196 4.38 3.06 44.57
CA ALA A 196 5.22 4.08 45.18
C ALA A 196 4.43 4.96 46.15
N THR A 197 3.24 5.43 45.76
CA THR A 197 2.37 6.26 46.61
C THR A 197 1.90 5.50 47.86
N VAL A 198 1.46 4.24 47.72
CA VAL A 198 1.08 3.38 48.86
C VAL A 198 2.27 3.15 49.80
N ARG A 199 3.47 2.93 49.27
CA ARG A 199 4.69 2.79 50.08
C ARG A 199 5.04 4.09 50.80
N THR A 200 5.00 5.23 50.12
CA THR A 200 5.28 6.55 50.71
C THR A 200 4.29 6.88 51.84
N GLU A 201 2.99 6.65 51.64
CA GLU A 201 1.97 6.87 52.67
C GLU A 201 2.09 5.87 53.84
N SER A 202 2.45 4.61 53.57
CA SER A 202 2.76 3.63 54.62
C SER A 202 4.00 4.03 55.46
N ILE A 203 5.00 4.66 54.83
CA ILE A 203 6.19 5.17 55.52
C ILE A 203 5.86 6.45 56.32
N ARG A 204 5.00 7.33 55.80
CA ARG A 204 4.54 8.54 56.51
C ARG A 204 3.80 8.21 57.81
N TRP A 205 3.06 7.10 57.85
CA TRP A 205 2.39 6.63 59.07
C TRP A 205 3.34 6.03 60.13
N LEU A 206 4.57 5.66 59.74
CA LEU A 206 5.58 5.06 60.62
C LEU A 206 6.50 6.08 61.31
N ILE A 207 6.40 7.38 60.97
CA ILE A 207 7.12 8.46 61.64
C ILE A 207 6.10 9.26 62.46
N PRO A 208 5.74 8.81 63.68
CA PRO A 208 4.99 9.64 64.61
C PRO A 208 5.84 10.85 64.97
N GLY A 209 5.23 12.04 64.96
CA GLY A 209 5.89 13.33 65.09
C GLY A 209 6.94 13.36 66.19
N GLN A 210 8.17 13.69 65.81
CA GLN A 210 9.16 14.23 66.73
C GLN A 210 8.85 15.72 66.88
N GLU A 211 7.73 16.05 67.53
CA GLU A 211 7.57 17.37 68.17
C GLU A 211 8.51 17.38 69.37
N HIS A 212 9.79 17.70 69.14
CA HIS A 212 10.63 18.14 70.25
C HIS A 212 10.17 19.54 70.64
N GLU A 213 9.43 19.59 71.75
CA GLU A 213 9.24 20.77 72.57
C GLU A 213 10.57 21.53 72.70
N HIS A 214 10.60 22.75 72.16
CA HIS A 214 11.53 23.76 72.63
C HIS A 214 11.03 24.21 74.00
N GLN A 215 11.54 23.57 75.05
CA GLN A 215 11.40 24.05 76.42
C GLN A 215 12.78 24.42 76.98
N GLU A 216 12.88 25.72 77.28
CA GLU A 216 13.90 26.48 78.04
C GLU A 216 15.24 26.83 77.39
#